data_AF-A0A0E9XSY0-F1
#
_entry.id   AF-A0A0E9XSY0-F1
#
_cell.length_a   1.000
_cell.length_b   1.000
_cell.length_c   1.000
_cell.angle_alpha   90.00
_cell.angle_beta   90.00
_cell.angle_gamma   90.00
#
_symmetry.space_group_name_H-M   'P 1'
#
loop_
_entity.id
_entity.type
_entity.pdbx_description
1 polymer ?
#
loop_
_entity_poly.entity_id
_entity_poly.type
_entity_poly.pdbx_seq_one_letter_code
_entity_poly.pdbx_strand_id
1 'polypeptide(L)'
;MKTTILLTALVSAALSAEYDQSSEYPDSLSAESELVKFGALCSGNPSNRKRGCDGKGYGCGNYGASRAGGKRKHLGLDIVCADGATVYAPFDVRLGGRAAPYKKNNAINDGRQPQRRRLVL
;
A
#
# COMPACT_ATOMS: atom_id res chain seq x y z
N MET A 1 48.00 -48.65 32.59
CA MET A 1 47.32 -47.52 33.26
C MET A 1 46.86 -46.53 32.18
N LYS A 2 45.53 -46.42 32.02
CA LYS A 2 44.78 -45.27 31.46
C LYS A 2 45.21 -44.73 30.08
N THR A 3 44.86 -45.45 29.02
CA THR A 3 45.06 -45.02 27.61
C THR A 3 43.74 -44.62 26.91
N THR A 4 42.76 -44.09 27.65
CA THR A 4 41.37 -43.92 27.13
C THR A 4 40.86 -42.48 27.05
N ILE A 5 41.69 -41.47 27.36
CA ILE A 5 41.21 -40.07 27.46
C ILE A 5 41.43 -39.27 26.16
N LEU A 6 42.28 -39.72 25.24
CA LEU A 6 42.61 -38.95 24.03
C LEU A 6 41.62 -39.12 22.86
N LEU A 7 40.81 -40.18 22.84
CA LEU A 7 39.91 -40.46 21.71
C LEU A 7 38.59 -39.67 21.74
N THR A 8 38.15 -39.15 22.90
CA THR A 8 36.89 -38.41 22.99
C THR A 8 37.03 -36.92 22.65
N ALA A 9 38.25 -36.35 22.70
CA ALA A 9 38.46 -34.93 22.41
C ALA A 9 38.57 -34.61 20.90
N LEU A 10 38.96 -35.58 20.07
CA LEU A 10 39.12 -35.36 18.62
C LEU A 10 37.80 -35.38 17.84
N VAL A 11 36.76 -36.05 18.35
CA VAL A 11 35.44 -36.10 17.69
C VAL A 11 34.69 -34.77 17.85
N SER A 12 34.94 -34.00 18.91
CA SER A 12 34.27 -32.71 19.14
C SER A 12 34.88 -31.54 18.37
N ALA A 13 36.13 -31.66 17.89
CA ALA A 13 36.78 -30.57 17.14
C ALA A 13 36.45 -30.60 15.64
N ALA A 14 36.00 -31.75 15.10
CA ALA A 14 35.72 -31.90 13.67
C ALA A 14 34.30 -31.47 13.26
N LEU A 15 33.40 -31.18 14.21
CA LEU A 15 32.04 -30.70 13.89
C LEU A 15 31.89 -29.16 13.87
N SER A 16 32.97 -28.41 14.11
CA SER A 16 32.90 -26.95 14.26
C SER A 16 33.57 -26.17 13.12
N ALA A 17 34.10 -26.83 12.09
CA ALA A 17 34.86 -26.18 11.02
C ALA A 17 34.13 -26.09 9.67
N GLU A 18 32.91 -26.61 9.55
CA GLU A 18 32.11 -26.56 8.33
C GLU A 18 30.74 -25.92 8.63
N TYR A 19 30.77 -24.71 9.20
CA TYR A 19 29.68 -23.77 8.95
C TYR A 19 30.04 -22.99 7.70
N ASP A 20 29.88 -23.67 6.56
CA ASP A 20 30.00 -23.05 5.25
C ASP A 20 28.84 -22.07 5.09
N GLN A 21 29.20 -20.79 5.10
CA GLN A 21 28.30 -19.66 4.95
C GLN A 21 27.87 -19.54 3.49
N SER A 22 27.10 -20.51 3.01
CA SER A 22 26.47 -20.48 1.69
C SER A 22 24.98 -20.19 1.85
N SER A 23 24.65 -18.91 1.99
CA SER A 23 23.31 -18.42 1.68
C SER A 23 23.39 -16.95 1.30
N GLU A 24 24.14 -16.68 0.23
CA GLU A 24 23.82 -15.57 -0.68
C GLU A 24 22.54 -15.94 -1.44
N TYR A 25 21.42 -15.97 -0.73
CA TYR A 25 20.12 -15.74 -1.33
C TYR A 25 19.91 -14.24 -1.26
N PRO A 26 19.98 -13.50 -2.38
CA PRO A 26 19.59 -12.11 -2.34
C PRO A 26 18.16 -12.06 -1.81
N ASP A 27 17.99 -11.33 -0.72
CA ASP A 27 16.73 -10.88 -0.13
C ASP A 27 15.95 -10.05 -1.16
N SER A 28 15.51 -10.72 -2.22
CA SER A 28 14.77 -10.18 -3.35
C SER A 28 13.27 -10.09 -3.04
N LEU A 29 12.88 -10.39 -1.80
CA LEU A 29 11.52 -10.25 -1.29
C LEU A 29 11.32 -8.95 -0.48
N SER A 30 12.38 -8.23 -0.09
CA SER A 30 12.27 -6.93 0.58
C SER A 30 12.20 -5.74 -0.37
N ALA A 31 12.74 -5.88 -1.59
CA ALA A 31 12.67 -4.85 -2.64
C ALA A 31 11.30 -4.79 -3.36
N GLU A 32 10.56 -5.91 -3.41
CA GLU A 32 9.19 -5.96 -3.96
C GLU A 32 8.16 -5.23 -3.06
N SER A 33 8.58 -4.83 -1.86
CA SER A 33 7.78 -4.05 -0.91
C SER A 33 8.13 -2.56 -0.87
N GLU A 34 8.99 -2.06 -1.77
CA GLU A 34 8.85 -0.67 -2.23
C GLU A 34 7.53 -0.56 -3.01
N LEU A 35 6.45 -0.63 -2.24
CA LEU A 35 5.08 -0.38 -2.63
C LEU A 35 5.09 0.85 -3.51
N VAL A 36 4.66 0.68 -4.77
CA VAL A 36 4.43 1.78 -5.71
C VAL A 36 3.72 2.90 -4.96
N LYS A 37 4.50 3.93 -4.59
CA LYS A 37 4.00 5.02 -3.79
C LYS A 37 3.35 6.00 -4.74
N PHE A 38 2.07 6.28 -4.52
CA PHE A 38 1.39 7.29 -5.31
C PHE A 38 2.10 8.64 -5.16
N GLY A 39 2.27 9.33 -6.28
CA GLY A 39 2.61 10.74 -6.28
C GLY A 39 1.56 11.58 -5.54
N ALA A 40 1.86 12.87 -5.36
CA ALA A 40 0.90 13.81 -4.80
C ALA A 40 -0.38 13.83 -5.65
N LEU A 41 -1.54 13.69 -5.01
CA LEU A 41 -2.84 13.65 -5.70
C LEU A 41 -3.42 15.03 -5.95
N CYS A 42 -2.99 16.04 -5.20
CA CYS A 42 -3.42 17.42 -5.44
C CYS A 42 -2.40 18.45 -5.00
N SER A 43 -2.44 19.62 -5.65
CA SER A 43 -1.60 20.76 -5.30
C SER A 43 -1.81 21.17 -3.84
N GLY A 44 -0.72 21.40 -3.10
CA GLY A 44 -0.76 21.80 -1.69
C GLY A 44 -0.89 20.65 -0.68
N ASN A 45 -0.95 19.39 -1.13
CA ASN A 45 -0.90 18.21 -0.25
C ASN A 45 0.06 17.14 -0.80
N PRO A 46 1.39 17.32 -0.65
CA PRO A 46 2.38 16.38 -1.19
C PRO A 46 2.37 15.01 -0.47
N SER A 47 1.79 14.93 0.72
CA SER A 47 1.79 13.71 1.54
C SER A 47 0.54 12.85 1.38
N ASN A 48 -0.42 13.24 0.53
CA ASN A 48 -1.71 12.57 0.38
C ASN A 48 -2.40 12.34 1.74
N ARG A 49 -2.46 13.39 2.56
CA ARG A 49 -3.11 13.32 3.88
C ARG A 49 -4.56 12.83 3.77
N LYS A 50 -4.85 11.70 4.42
CA LYS A 50 -6.21 11.14 4.57
C LYS A 50 -7.12 12.11 5.33
N ARG A 51 -8.36 12.23 4.86
CA ARG A 51 -9.42 12.95 5.56
C ARG A 51 -9.90 12.19 6.79
N GLY A 52 -10.05 12.90 7.90
CA GLY A 52 -10.60 12.37 9.17
C GLY A 52 -12.12 12.25 9.16
N CYS A 53 -12.72 12.36 10.35
CA CYS A 53 -14.16 12.46 10.54
C CYS A 53 -14.58 13.91 10.73
N ASP A 54 -15.73 14.31 10.16
CA ASP A 54 -16.24 15.66 10.32
C ASP A 54 -17.19 15.76 11.52
N GLY A 55 -17.06 16.84 12.30
CA GLY A 55 -17.85 17.04 13.52
C GLY A 55 -19.36 17.24 13.31
N LYS A 56 -19.82 17.58 12.10
CA LYS A 56 -21.25 17.80 11.79
C LYS A 56 -21.98 16.56 11.27
N GLY A 57 -21.37 15.37 11.38
CA GLY A 57 -21.99 14.12 10.94
C GLY A 57 -21.96 13.87 9.43
N TYR A 58 -21.15 14.62 8.67
CA TYR A 58 -20.94 14.33 7.24
C TYR A 58 -20.23 12.99 6.99
N GLY A 59 -19.53 12.47 8.01
CA GLY A 59 -18.95 11.12 8.02
C GLY A 59 -17.44 11.14 8.17
N CYS A 60 -16.81 10.03 7.81
CA CYS A 60 -15.35 9.86 7.84
C CYS A 60 -14.80 9.48 6.47
N GLY A 61 -13.58 9.92 6.18
CA GLY A 61 -12.93 9.73 4.89
C GLY A 61 -12.15 8.43 4.70
N ASN A 62 -12.00 7.62 5.74
CA ASN A 62 -11.27 6.35 5.64
C ASN A 62 -12.06 5.28 4.85
N TYR A 63 -11.32 4.36 4.25
CA TYR A 63 -11.88 3.11 3.73
C TYR A 63 -12.62 2.36 4.83
N GLY A 64 -13.76 1.77 4.49
CA GLY A 64 -14.62 1.04 5.41
C GLY A 64 -15.48 1.93 6.32
N ALA A 65 -15.35 3.26 6.26
CA ALA A 65 -16.17 4.17 7.06
C ALA A 65 -17.67 3.94 6.81
N SER A 66 -18.47 4.10 7.87
CA SER A 66 -19.93 3.95 7.80
C SER A 66 -20.55 4.93 6.80
N ARG A 67 -21.50 4.43 6.01
CA ARG A 67 -22.35 5.21 5.10
C ARG A 67 -23.81 4.80 5.29
N ALA A 68 -24.72 5.77 5.21
CA ALA A 68 -26.15 5.57 5.40
C ALA A 68 -26.50 4.84 6.73
N GLY A 69 -25.91 5.29 7.84
CA GLY A 69 -26.15 4.72 9.17
C GLY A 69 -25.69 3.27 9.34
N GLY A 70 -24.60 2.88 8.66
CA GLY A 70 -24.01 1.54 8.75
C GLY A 70 -24.49 0.54 7.69
N LYS A 71 -25.48 0.91 6.88
CA LYS A 71 -26.04 0.04 5.82
C LYS A 71 -25.08 -0.15 4.64
N ARG A 72 -24.10 0.74 4.48
CA ARG A 72 -23.07 0.66 3.43
C ARG A 72 -21.72 1.05 4.01
N LYS A 73 -20.66 0.65 3.31
CA LYS A 73 -19.27 1.02 3.62
C LYS A 73 -18.73 1.97 2.55
N HIS A 74 -17.83 2.86 2.96
CA HIS A 74 -17.04 3.66 2.04
C HIS A 74 -15.99 2.78 1.36
N LEU A 75 -16.11 2.58 0.05
CA LEU A 75 -15.19 1.73 -0.72
C LEU A 75 -14.00 2.50 -1.32
N GLY A 76 -13.90 3.79 -1.02
CA GLY A 76 -12.80 4.66 -1.41
C GLY A 76 -12.01 5.17 -0.21
N LEU A 77 -11.12 6.11 -0.51
CA LEU A 77 -10.34 6.86 0.46
C LEU A 77 -10.44 8.35 0.09
N ASP A 78 -10.87 9.17 1.04
CA ASP A 78 -10.91 10.62 0.83
C ASP A 78 -9.56 11.23 1.22
N ILE A 79 -8.94 11.93 0.27
CA ILE A 79 -7.70 12.69 0.46
C ILE A 79 -8.05 14.16 0.58
N VAL A 80 -7.42 14.85 1.52
CA VAL A 80 -7.69 16.29 1.72
C VAL A 80 -7.06 17.09 0.59
N CYS A 81 -7.88 17.84 -0.14
CA CYS A 81 -7.43 18.82 -1.12
C CYS A 81 -8.13 20.15 -0.82
N ALA A 82 -7.45 21.27 -1.10
CA ALA A 82 -8.09 22.58 -1.02
C ALA A 82 -9.10 22.74 -2.17
N ASP A 83 -10.14 23.55 -1.95
CA ASP A 83 -11.08 23.89 -3.01
C ASP A 83 -10.35 24.59 -4.16
N GLY A 84 -10.63 24.17 -5.40
CA GLY A 84 -9.95 24.66 -6.60
C GLY A 84 -8.53 24.11 -6.82
N ALA A 85 -8.03 23.21 -5.98
CA ALA A 85 -6.72 22.59 -6.17
C ALA A 85 -6.66 21.76 -7.46
N THR A 86 -5.53 21.83 -8.16
CA THR A 86 -5.25 20.94 -9.29
C THR A 86 -5.07 19.51 -8.79
N VAL A 87 -5.77 18.55 -9.39
CA VAL A 87 -5.69 17.12 -9.09
C VAL A 87 -4.80 16.42 -10.11
N TYR A 88 -3.86 15.61 -9.64
CA TYR A 88 -2.90 14.87 -10.47
C TYR A 88 -3.26 13.39 -10.53
N ALA A 89 -2.88 12.72 -11.63
CA ALA A 89 -2.99 11.28 -11.73
C ALA A 89 -1.93 10.62 -10.82
N PRO A 90 -2.30 9.66 -9.95
CA PRO A 90 -1.35 9.01 -9.05
C PRO A 90 -0.35 8.07 -9.76
N PHE A 91 -0.67 7.67 -10.99
CA PHE A 91 0.11 6.79 -11.84
C PHE A 91 -0.30 7.01 -13.31
N ASP A 92 0.51 6.50 -14.23
CA ASP A 92 0.22 6.59 -15.66
C ASP A 92 -1.04 5.79 -16.02
N VAL A 93 -2.02 6.47 -16.62
CA VAL A 93 -3.31 5.87 -16.91
C VAL A 93 -3.93 6.46 -18.17
N ARG A 94 -4.65 5.62 -18.93
CA ARG A 94 -5.51 6.07 -20.02
C ARG A 94 -6.89 6.37 -19.45
N LEU A 95 -7.40 7.58 -19.66
CA LEU A 95 -8.74 7.95 -19.23
C LEU A 95 -9.78 7.38 -20.21
N GLY A 96 -10.81 6.72 -19.67
CA GLY A 96 -11.87 6.08 -20.45
C GLY A 96 -13.13 6.93 -20.62
N GLY A 97 -13.24 8.04 -19.89
CA GLY A 97 -14.38 8.96 -20.00
C GLY A 97 -14.65 9.74 -18.72
N ARG A 98 -15.82 10.39 -18.67
CA ARG A 98 -16.34 11.08 -17.49
C ARG A 98 -16.90 10.07 -16.48
N ALA A 99 -16.70 10.34 -15.20
CA ALA A 99 -17.29 9.61 -14.08
C ALA A 99 -18.44 10.44 -13.49
N ALA A 100 -19.66 9.89 -13.51
CA ALA A 100 -20.85 10.49 -12.92
C ALA A 100 -21.50 9.51 -11.92
N PRO A 101 -20.96 9.39 -10.69
CA PRO A 101 -21.38 8.37 -9.75
C PRO A 101 -22.79 8.58 -9.17
N TYR A 102 -23.35 9.79 -9.25
CA TYR A 102 -24.69 10.10 -8.75
C TYR A 102 -25.64 10.52 -9.86
N LYS A 103 -26.90 10.07 -9.76
CA LYS A 103 -27.97 10.47 -10.70
C LYS A 103 -28.34 11.95 -10.58
N LYS A 104 -28.29 12.49 -9.35
CA LYS A 104 -28.51 13.92 -9.09
C LYS A 104 -27.27 14.71 -9.52
N ASN A 105 -27.47 15.88 -10.13
CA ASN A 105 -26.37 16.75 -10.55
C ASN A 105 -25.62 17.30 -9.33
N ASN A 106 -24.48 16.70 -9.03
CA ASN A 106 -23.57 17.07 -7.95
C ASN A 106 -22.19 17.40 -8.54
N ALA A 107 -21.41 18.27 -7.87
CA ALA A 107 -20.07 18.66 -8.34
C ALA A 107 -19.12 17.47 -8.58
N ILE A 108 -19.32 16.34 -7.89
CA ILE A 108 -18.53 15.11 -8.06
C ILE A 108 -18.80 14.40 -9.40
N ASN A 109 -19.87 14.74 -10.12
CA ASN A 109 -20.22 14.08 -11.38
C ASN A 109 -19.37 14.51 -12.58
N ASP A 110 -18.43 15.41 -12.39
CA ASP A 110 -17.49 15.87 -13.42
C ASP A 110 -16.12 15.18 -13.35
N GLY A 111 -16.03 14.08 -12.58
CA GLY A 111 -14.81 13.29 -12.45
C GLY A 111 -14.37 12.63 -13.76
N ARG A 112 -13.14 12.08 -13.76
CA ARG A 112 -12.61 11.26 -14.86
C ARG A 112 -12.36 9.84 -14.36
N GLN A 113 -12.74 8.85 -15.17
CA GLN A 113 -12.49 7.44 -14.84
C GLN A 113 -11.39 6.86 -15.73
N PRO A 114 -10.54 5.97 -15.19
CA PRO A 114 -9.61 5.21 -15.99
C PRO A 114 -10.36 4.30 -16.97
N GLN A 115 -9.75 4.05 -18.12
CA GLN A 115 -10.27 3.09 -19.08
C GLN A 115 -10.21 1.70 -18.44
N ARG A 116 -11.37 1.03 -18.38
CA ARG A 116 -11.47 -0.34 -17.88
C ARG A 116 -10.86 -1.30 -18.90
N ARG A 117 -9.54 -1.42 -18.92
CA ARG A 117 -8.88 -2.60 -19.48
C ARG A 117 -8.57 -3.53 -18.33
N ARG A 118 -8.76 -4.83 -18.53
CA ARG A 118 -8.31 -5.85 -17.58
C ARG A 118 -6.81 -5.60 -17.38
N LEU A 119 -6.44 -5.10 -16.21
CA LEU A 119 -5.06 -5.06 -15.79
C LEU A 119 -4.68 -6.54 -15.61
N VAL A 120 -4.04 -7.11 -16.62
CA VAL A 120 -3.32 -8.37 -16.47
C VAL A 120 -1.98 -7.94 -15.90
N LEU A 121 -1.88 -8.02 -14.57
CA LEU A 121 -0.61 -8.11 -13.88
C LEU A 121 -0.15 -9.55 -13.98
#